data_AF-A0A939UMY1-F1
#
_entry.id   AF-A0A939UMY1-F1
#
_cell.length_a   1.000
_cell.length_b   1.000
_cell.length_c   1.000
_cell.angle_alpha   90.00
_cell.angle_beta   90.00
_cell.angle_gamma   90.00
#
_symmetry.space_group_name_H-M   'P 1'
#
loop_
_entity.id
_entity.type
_entity.pdbx_description
1 polymer ?
#
loop_
_entity_poly.entity_id
_entity_poly.type
_entity_poly.pdbx_seq_one_letter_code
_entity_poly.pdbx_strand_id
1 'polypeptide(L)'
;MTKEELFKMMNENPVMHLATVDENGFPRVRGILMFKACEDGIIFHTGTFKELYKQLMANPNAELCFQCKGIQVRVSGKFEIDESDELFEEIYNHPS
;
A
#
# COMPACT_ATOMS: atom_id res chain seq x y z
N MET A 1 -16.95 6.32 11.52
CA MET A 1 -15.62 5.74 11.69
C MET A 1 -14.62 6.86 11.55
N THR A 2 -13.77 7.07 12.53
CA THR A 2 -12.71 8.09 12.48
C THR A 2 -11.54 7.60 11.63
N LYS A 3 -10.65 8.51 11.23
CA LYS A 3 -9.40 8.18 10.53
C LYS A 3 -8.54 7.21 11.37
N GLU A 4 -8.44 7.47 12.66
CA GLU A 4 -7.71 6.64 13.62
C GLU A 4 -8.29 5.22 13.74
N GLU A 5 -9.62 5.09 13.76
CA GLU A 5 -10.29 3.78 13.75
C GLU A 5 -9.97 3.00 12.47
N LEU A 6 -9.97 3.68 11.31
CA LEU A 6 -9.60 3.07 10.03
C LEU A 6 -8.13 2.60 10.03
N PHE A 7 -7.21 3.43 10.50
CA PHE A 7 -5.80 3.06 10.62
C PHE A 7 -5.60 1.86 11.53
N LYS A 8 -6.23 1.87 12.71
CA LYS A 8 -6.18 0.73 13.62
C LYS A 8 -6.69 -0.55 12.93
N MET A 9 -7.82 -0.47 12.23
CA MET A 9 -8.37 -1.63 11.51
C MET A 9 -7.44 -2.16 10.43
N MET A 10 -6.80 -1.29 9.63
CA MET A 10 -5.85 -1.71 8.59
C MET A 10 -4.58 -2.30 9.21
N ASN A 11 -4.04 -1.71 10.28
CA ASN A 11 -2.86 -2.24 10.98
C ASN A 11 -3.14 -3.61 11.64
N GLU A 12 -4.36 -3.84 12.15
CA GLU A 12 -4.78 -5.16 12.65
C GLU A 12 -5.04 -6.20 11.53
N ASN A 13 -5.19 -5.77 10.28
CA ASN A 13 -5.50 -6.62 9.12
C ASN A 13 -4.64 -6.22 7.91
N PRO A 14 -3.31 -6.44 7.95
CA PRO A 14 -2.37 -5.83 7.02
C PRO A 14 -2.42 -6.40 5.59
N VAL A 15 -3.17 -7.48 5.34
CA VAL A 15 -3.34 -8.03 3.99
C VAL A 15 -4.24 -7.10 3.18
N MET A 16 -3.72 -6.59 2.06
CA MET A 16 -4.44 -5.72 1.14
C MET A 16 -4.34 -6.19 -0.30
N HIS A 17 -5.34 -5.84 -1.11
CA HIS A 17 -5.27 -5.95 -2.56
C HIS A 17 -4.92 -4.58 -3.14
N LEU A 18 -3.83 -4.53 -3.90
CA LEU A 18 -3.34 -3.32 -4.57
C LEU A 18 -3.67 -3.38 -6.06
N ALA A 19 -4.61 -2.52 -6.47
CA ALA A 19 -4.95 -2.29 -7.86
C ALA A 19 -4.03 -1.22 -8.47
N THR A 20 -3.50 -1.51 -9.65
CA THR A 20 -2.71 -0.57 -10.48
C THR A 20 -3.18 -0.67 -11.93
N VAL A 21 -2.67 0.20 -12.78
CA VAL A 21 -2.90 0.17 -14.23
C VAL A 21 -1.54 0.04 -14.92
N ASP A 22 -1.42 -0.86 -15.89
CA ASP A 22 -0.20 -0.95 -16.69
C ASP A 22 -0.13 0.09 -17.81
N GLU A 23 1.00 0.13 -18.52
CA GLU A 23 1.26 1.08 -19.61
C GLU A 23 0.25 1.03 -20.76
N ASN A 24 -0.46 -0.09 -20.92
CA ASN A 24 -1.47 -0.29 -21.96
C ASN A 24 -2.90 0.02 -21.44
N GLY A 25 -3.03 0.49 -20.20
CA GLY A 25 -4.31 0.78 -19.59
C GLY A 25 -5.02 -0.45 -19.00
N PHE A 26 -4.38 -1.62 -18.94
CA PHE A 26 -5.01 -2.80 -18.36
C PHE A 26 -4.92 -2.76 -16.82
N PRO A 27 -6.04 -3.04 -16.12
CA PRO A 27 -6.03 -3.13 -14.67
C PRO A 27 -5.25 -4.36 -14.21
N ARG A 28 -4.48 -4.20 -13.14
CA ARG A 28 -3.72 -5.27 -12.48
C ARG A 28 -4.05 -5.27 -11.00
N VAL A 29 -4.08 -6.44 -10.38
CA VAL A 29 -4.32 -6.58 -8.94
C VAL A 29 -3.45 -7.69 -8.37
N ARG A 30 -3.01 -7.53 -7.12
CA ARG A 30 -2.31 -8.56 -6.34
C ARG A 30 -2.55 -8.35 -4.84
N GLY A 31 -2.48 -9.42 -4.08
CA GLY A 31 -2.35 -9.36 -2.62
C GLY A 31 -0.94 -8.93 -2.22
N ILE A 32 -0.84 -8.04 -1.26
CA ILE A 32 0.41 -7.58 -0.64
C ILE A 32 0.17 -7.30 0.85
N LEU A 33 1.24 -7.34 1.65
CA LEU A 33 1.20 -6.91 3.04
C LEU A 33 1.52 -5.42 3.13
N MET A 34 0.65 -4.70 3.83
CA MET A 34 0.91 -3.34 4.29
C MET A 34 1.99 -3.40 5.39
N PHE A 35 2.86 -2.39 5.41
CA PHE A 35 3.81 -2.15 6.49
C PHE A 35 3.15 -1.41 7.65
N LYS A 36 2.61 -0.20 7.39
CA LYS A 36 1.84 0.57 8.37
C LYS A 36 0.83 1.50 7.73
N ALA A 37 -0.23 1.82 8.46
CA ALA A 37 -1.15 2.91 8.16
C ALA A 37 -1.03 4.02 9.22
N CYS A 38 -0.69 5.24 8.81
CA CYS A 38 -0.50 6.40 9.70
C CYS A 38 -0.91 7.71 9.00
N GLU A 39 -0.71 8.84 9.68
CA GLU A 39 -1.05 10.17 9.14
C GLU A 39 -0.39 10.47 7.79
N ASP A 40 0.82 9.95 7.57
CA ASP A 40 1.59 10.08 6.33
C ASP A 40 1.03 9.23 5.18
N GLY A 41 0.13 8.29 5.48
CA GLY A 41 -0.57 7.48 4.50
C GLY A 41 -0.48 5.98 4.79
N ILE A 42 -0.59 5.20 3.71
CA ILE A 42 -0.51 3.73 3.74
C ILE A 42 0.81 3.31 3.13
N ILE A 43 1.68 2.75 3.95
CA ILE A 43 3.06 2.44 3.58
C ILE A 43 3.20 0.94 3.33
N PHE A 44 3.88 0.59 2.25
CA PHE A 44 4.29 -0.77 1.90
C PHE A 44 5.60 -0.70 1.11
N HIS A 45 6.32 -1.81 0.99
CA HIS A 45 7.57 -1.88 0.24
C HIS A 45 7.50 -2.94 -0.86
N THR A 46 8.25 -2.74 -1.94
CA THR A 46 8.34 -3.68 -3.06
C THR A 46 9.71 -3.60 -3.72
N GLY A 47 10.08 -4.64 -4.46
CA GLY A 47 11.33 -4.64 -5.22
C GLY A 47 11.19 -3.85 -6.51
N THR A 48 12.19 -3.01 -6.82
CA THR A 48 12.25 -2.19 -8.04
C THR A 48 12.24 -3.00 -9.34
N PHE A 49 12.68 -4.26 -9.28
CA PHE A 49 12.68 -5.20 -10.41
C PHE A 49 11.29 -5.79 -10.74
N LYS A 50 10.27 -5.56 -9.90
CA LYS A 50 8.93 -6.14 -10.11
C LYS A 50 8.09 -5.31 -11.07
N GLU A 51 7.18 -5.98 -11.78
CA GLU A 51 6.18 -5.31 -12.63
C GLU A 51 5.30 -4.32 -11.87
N LEU A 52 5.03 -4.58 -10.59
CA LEU A 52 4.31 -3.63 -9.73
C LEU A 52 5.01 -2.27 -9.68
N TYR A 53 6.34 -2.26 -9.52
CA TYR A 53 7.11 -1.01 -9.48
C TYR A 53 7.01 -0.27 -10.81
N LYS A 54 7.24 -0.97 -11.93
CA LYS A 54 7.13 -0.38 -13.28
C LYS A 54 5.76 0.24 -13.54
N GLN A 55 4.69 -0.45 -13.11
CA GLN A 55 3.31 0.03 -13.25
C GLN A 55 3.08 1.32 -12.45
N LEU A 56 3.51 1.36 -11.18
CA LEU A 56 3.37 2.54 -10.33
C LEU A 56 4.17 3.74 -10.85
N MET A 57 5.35 3.49 -11.44
CA MET A 57 6.17 4.54 -12.07
C MET A 57 5.54 5.09 -13.34
N ALA A 58 4.90 4.24 -14.15
CA ALA A 58 4.20 4.69 -15.36
C ALA A 58 2.88 5.39 -15.04
N ASN A 59 2.15 4.92 -14.02
CA ASN A 59 0.88 5.47 -13.58
C ASN A 59 0.76 5.38 -12.06
N PRO A 60 0.87 6.50 -11.33
CA PRO A 60 0.84 6.48 -9.87
C PRO A 60 -0.58 6.27 -9.30
N ASN A 61 -1.64 6.32 -10.12
CA ASN A 61 -3.00 6.11 -9.63
C ASN A 61 -3.20 4.66 -9.19
N ALA A 62 -3.61 4.48 -7.94
CA ALA A 62 -3.79 3.17 -7.33
C ALA A 62 -5.03 3.12 -6.44
N GLU A 63 -5.48 1.91 -6.17
CA GLU A 63 -6.48 1.64 -5.14
C GLU A 63 -6.06 0.48 -4.26
N LEU A 64 -6.24 0.66 -2.96
CA LEU A 64 -6.06 -0.37 -1.94
C LEU A 64 -7.41 -0.85 -1.45
N CYS A 65 -7.54 -2.17 -1.27
CA CYS A 65 -8.72 -2.77 -0.67
C CYS A 65 -8.32 -3.72 0.45
N PHE A 66 -8.79 -3.44 1.67
CA PHE A 66 -8.62 -4.25 2.86
C PHE A 66 -9.94 -4.93 3.22
N GLN A 67 -9.85 -6.14 3.76
CA GLN A 67 -10.99 -6.84 4.36
C GLN A 67 -10.76 -6.96 5.87
N CYS A 68 -11.32 -6.00 6.62
CA CYS A 68 -11.14 -5.87 8.07
C CYS A 68 -12.38 -6.40 8.81
N LYS A 69 -12.35 -7.67 9.25
CA LYS A 69 -13.40 -8.28 10.11
C LYS A 69 -14.84 -8.00 9.63
N GLY A 70 -15.09 -8.20 8.33
CA GLY A 70 -16.42 -8.00 7.72
C GLY A 70 -16.69 -6.59 7.17
N ILE A 71 -15.77 -5.65 7.39
CA ILE A 71 -15.80 -4.31 6.80
C ILE A 71 -14.76 -4.24 5.67
N GLN A 72 -15.19 -3.79 4.50
CA GLN A 72 -14.29 -3.50 3.39
C GLN A 72 -13.84 -2.03 3.46
N VAL A 73 -12.54 -1.80 3.54
CA VAL A 73 -11.95 -0.46 3.50
C VAL A 73 -11.26 -0.26 2.16
N ARG A 74 -11.63 0.80 1.44
CA ARG A 74 -11.04 1.15 0.14
C ARG A 74 -10.37 2.52 0.22
N VAL A 75 -9.15 2.61 -0.27
CA VAL A 75 -8.35 3.84 -0.30
C VAL A 75 -7.87 4.05 -1.73
N SER A 76 -8.36 5.10 -2.37
CA SER A 76 -7.91 5.51 -3.71
C SER A 76 -6.95 6.68 -3.56
N GLY A 77 -5.87 6.68 -4.32
CA GLY A 77 -4.84 7.73 -4.20
C GLY A 77 -3.77 7.63 -5.27
N LYS A 78 -2.70 8.40 -5.07
CA LYS A 78 -1.48 8.33 -5.86
C LYS A 78 -0.37 7.75 -5.02
N PHE A 79 0.43 6.88 -5.63
CA PHE A 79 1.65 6.40 -5.04
C PHE A 79 2.76 7.46 -5.16
N GLU A 80 3.55 7.57 -4.10
CA GLU A 80 4.75 8.40 -4.03
C GLU A 80 5.89 7.52 -3.51
N ILE A 81 7.09 7.67 -4.09
CA ILE A 81 8.27 6.98 -3.58
C ILE A 81 8.82 7.78 -2.41
N ASP A 82 9.07 7.09 -1.31
CA ASP A 82 9.86 7.57 -0.19
C ASP A 82 11.17 6.76 -0.15
N GLU A 83 12.29 7.44 -0.36
CA GLU A 83 13.66 6.87 -0.30
C GLU A 83 14.41 7.33 0.95
N SER A 84 13.70 7.79 1.98
CA SER A 84 14.30 8.24 3.23
C SER A 84 15.02 7.10 3.96
N ASP A 85 16.21 7.41 4.49
CA ASP A 85 16.99 6.49 5.32
C ASP A 85 16.20 6.13 6.58
N GLU A 86 15.37 7.04 7.11
CA GLU A 86 14.51 6.79 8.26
C GLU A 86 13.53 5.65 8.02
N LEU A 87 12.80 5.66 6.89
CA LEU A 87 11.84 4.61 6.58
C LEU A 87 12.55 3.30 6.21
N PHE A 88 13.71 3.39 5.54
CA PHE A 88 14.53 2.22 5.25
C PHE A 88 14.97 1.49 6.52
N GLU A 89 15.53 2.23 7.49
CA GLU A 89 15.92 1.69 8.80
C GLU A 89 14.71 1.15 9.58
N GLU A 90 13.57 1.83 9.55
CA GLU A 90 12.35 1.35 10.21
C GLU A 90 11.87 0.01 9.63
N ILE A 91 11.87 -0.14 8.31
CA ILE A 91 11.50 -1.39 7.63
C ILE A 91 12.54 -2.48 7.91
N TYR A 92 13.84 -2.17 7.86
CA TYR A 92 14.92 -3.14 8.10
C TYR A 92 14.91 -3.69 9.52
N ASN A 93 14.63 -2.85 10.51
CA ASN A 93 14.57 -3.24 11.92
C ASN A 93 13.19 -3.75 12.35
N HIS A 94 12.21 -3.79 11.46
CA HIS A 94 10.85 -4.23 11.80
C HIS A 94 10.84 -5.72 12.18
N PRO A 95 10.26 -6.09 13.34
CA PRO A 95 10.34 -7.44 13.89
C PRO A 95 9.40 -8.46 13.19
N SER A 96 8.89 -8.14 12.01
CA SER A 96 7.99 -9.01 11.22
C SER A 96 8.60 -10.36 10.93
#